data_AF-A0A2E8JJM1-F1
#
_entry.id   AF-A0A2E8JJM1-F1
#
_cell.length_a   1.000
_cell.length_b   1.000
_cell.length_c   1.000
_cell.angle_alpha   90.00
_cell.angle_beta   90.00
_cell.angle_gamma   90.00
#
_symmetry.space_group_name_H-M   'P 1'
#
loop_
_entity.id
_entity.type
_entity.pdbx_description
1 polymer ?
#
loop_
_entity_poly.entity_id
_entity_poly.type
_entity_poly.pdbx_seq_one_letter_code
_entity_poly.pdbx_strand_id
1 'polypeptide(L)'
;MKNPVVMSEIWRGAFLESVHYGHAVICDDSGQVVKTWGDLDQIILPRSSVKMIQALPLITSGAAEAHRLGPEHLALACASHQGAAIHTDRVQSWLAALGKSDDDFRCGAQIPNDKAA
;
A
#
# COMPACT_ATOMS: atom_id res chain seq x y z
N MET A 1 -17.48 14.66 6.87
CA MET A 1 -17.73 13.74 5.74
C MET A 1 -19.19 13.89 5.37
N LYS A 2 -19.50 14.05 4.09
CA LYS A 2 -20.90 14.18 3.63
C LYS A 2 -21.48 12.80 3.39
N ASN A 3 -22.63 12.49 3.96
CA ASN A 3 -23.40 11.25 3.70
C ASN A 3 -22.60 9.93 3.80
N PRO A 4 -21.83 9.67 4.87
CA PRO A 4 -21.25 8.34 5.05
C PRO A 4 -22.35 7.33 5.42
N VAL A 5 -22.18 6.06 5.03
CA VAL A 5 -23.14 4.98 5.36
C VAL A 5 -22.54 4.04 6.39
N VAL A 6 -23.38 3.26 7.08
CA VAL A 6 -22.93 2.19 7.97
C VAL A 6 -22.24 1.11 7.13
N MET A 7 -20.95 0.87 7.42
CA MET A 7 -20.11 -0.11 6.73
C MET A 7 -19.94 -1.38 7.55
N SER A 8 -19.86 -1.26 8.86
CA SER A 8 -19.64 -2.38 9.76
C SER A 8 -20.18 -2.08 11.15
N GLU A 9 -20.76 -3.10 11.77
CA GLU A 9 -21.22 -3.08 13.15
C GLU A 9 -20.43 -4.10 13.97
N ILE A 10 -20.07 -3.72 15.20
CA ILE A 10 -19.48 -4.62 16.18
C ILE A 10 -20.51 -4.84 17.28
N TRP A 11 -20.84 -6.11 17.51
CA TRP A 11 -21.84 -6.53 18.48
C TRP A 11 -21.18 -7.32 19.62
N ARG A 12 -21.60 -7.04 20.86
CA ARG A 12 -21.24 -7.81 22.06
C ARG A 12 -22.49 -8.51 22.57
N GLY A 13 -22.74 -9.71 22.07
CA GLY A 13 -24.02 -10.38 22.28
C GLY A 13 -25.15 -9.59 21.62
N ALA A 14 -26.20 -9.25 22.38
CA ALA A 14 -27.32 -8.45 21.90
C ALA A 14 -27.07 -6.93 21.90
N PHE A 15 -25.89 -6.47 22.36
CA PHE A 15 -25.56 -5.06 22.44
C PHE A 15 -24.76 -4.60 21.21
N LEU A 16 -25.32 -3.66 20.44
CA LEU A 16 -24.60 -2.99 19.36
C LEU A 16 -23.55 -2.05 19.98
N GLU A 17 -22.31 -2.50 20.02
CA GLU A 17 -21.23 -1.83 20.75
C GLU A 17 -20.57 -0.74 19.92
N SER A 18 -20.44 -0.92 18.60
CA SER A 18 -19.84 0.09 17.73
C SER A 18 -20.38 0.04 16.32
N VAL A 19 -20.49 1.22 15.69
CA VAL A 19 -20.91 1.38 14.30
C VAL A 19 -19.83 2.17 13.56
N HIS A 20 -19.31 1.59 12.48
CA HIS A 20 -18.30 2.20 11.62
C HIS A 20 -18.96 2.73 10.35
N TYR A 21 -18.76 4.01 10.09
CA TYR A 21 -19.28 4.69 8.91
C TYR A 21 -18.18 4.89 7.87
N GLY A 22 -18.57 4.89 6.60
CA GLY A 22 -17.62 5.09 5.52
C GLY A 22 -18.25 5.27 4.15
N HIS A 23 -17.37 5.24 3.16
CA HIS A 23 -17.67 5.39 1.74
C HIS A 23 -17.03 4.22 1.00
N ALA A 24 -17.69 3.70 -0.02
CA ALA A 24 -17.12 2.69 -0.89
C ALA A 24 -17.61 2.86 -2.32
N VAL A 25 -16.76 2.51 -3.26
CA VAL A 25 -17.07 2.46 -4.69
C VAL A 25 -16.49 1.18 -5.27
N ILE A 26 -17.24 0.54 -6.16
CA ILE A 26 -16.76 -0.52 -7.04
C ILE A 26 -16.76 0.04 -8.45
N CYS A 27 -15.62 -0.06 -9.12
CA CYS A 27 -15.49 0.22 -10.54
C CYS A 27 -15.17 -1.06 -11.31
N ASP A 28 -15.58 -1.12 -12.57
CA ASP A 28 -15.14 -2.16 -13.50
C ASP A 28 -13.76 -1.84 -14.11
N ASP A 29 -13.31 -2.69 -15.04
CA ASP A 29 -12.02 -2.55 -15.73
C ASP A 29 -11.94 -1.35 -16.68
N SER A 30 -13.09 -0.82 -17.11
CA SER A 30 -13.19 0.42 -17.88
C SER A 30 -13.12 1.67 -16.98
N GLY A 31 -13.17 1.48 -15.65
CA GLY A 31 -13.22 2.54 -14.65
C GLY A 31 -14.63 3.04 -14.36
N GLN A 32 -15.67 2.44 -14.96
CA GLN A 32 -17.04 2.85 -14.74
C GLN A 32 -17.56 2.38 -13.39
N VAL A 33 -18.34 3.24 -12.74
CA VAL A 33 -18.89 2.96 -11.42
C VAL A 33 -19.99 1.90 -11.54
N VAL A 34 -19.76 0.75 -10.91
CA VAL A 34 -20.72 -0.35 -10.80
C VAL A 34 -21.64 -0.15 -9.60
N LYS A 35 -21.08 0.31 -8.47
CA LYS A 35 -21.83 0.51 -7.23
C LYS A 35 -21.16 1.52 -6.30
N THR A 36 -21.98 2.27 -5.56
CA THR A 36 -21.52 3.23 -4.56
C THR A 36 -22.21 3.02 -3.21
N TRP A 37 -21.52 3.44 -2.16
CA TRP A 37 -21.99 3.55 -0.79
C TRP A 37 -21.51 4.89 -0.23
N GLY A 38 -22.45 5.75 0.16
CA GLY A 38 -22.17 7.12 0.58
C GLY A 38 -21.86 8.06 -0.59
N ASP A 39 -21.12 9.14 -0.31
CA ASP A 39 -20.72 10.15 -1.30
C ASP A 39 -19.48 9.72 -2.12
N LEU A 40 -19.64 9.62 -3.45
CA LEU A 40 -18.57 9.29 -4.41
C LEU A 40 -17.53 10.40 -4.53
N ASP A 41 -17.94 11.66 -4.36
CA ASP A 41 -17.08 12.84 -4.53
C ASP A 41 -16.35 13.21 -3.23
N GLN A 42 -16.51 12.39 -2.18
CA GLN A 42 -15.84 12.60 -0.91
C GLN A 42 -14.32 12.45 -1.09
N ILE A 43 -13.60 13.57 -0.92
CA ILE A 43 -12.15 13.58 -0.92
C ILE A 43 -11.62 12.81 0.30
N ILE A 44 -10.81 11.79 0.05
CA ILE A 44 -10.15 10.94 1.05
C ILE A 44 -8.65 10.88 0.73
N LEU A 45 -7.81 10.99 1.74
CA LEU A 45 -6.37 10.76 1.59
C LEU A 45 -6.13 9.25 1.44
N PRO A 46 -5.49 8.77 0.35
CA PRO A 46 -5.37 7.33 0.06
C PRO A 46 -4.44 6.59 1.05
N ARG A 47 -3.66 7.33 1.85
CA ARG A 47 -2.68 6.73 2.77
C ARG A 47 -1.79 5.74 1.99
N SER A 48 -1.57 4.56 2.55
CA SER A 48 -0.74 3.52 1.96
C SER A 48 -1.30 2.87 0.69
N SER A 49 -2.54 3.15 0.25
CA SER A 49 -3.07 2.59 -1.00
C SER A 49 -2.51 3.28 -2.25
N VAL A 50 -1.88 4.45 -2.11
CA VAL A 50 -1.29 5.21 -3.22
C VAL A 50 0.06 4.64 -3.71
N LYS A 51 0.57 3.56 -3.10
CA LYS A 51 1.90 3.02 -3.42
C LYS A 51 2.07 2.62 -4.90
N MET A 52 1.00 2.11 -5.53
CA MET A 52 1.03 1.84 -6.97
C MET A 52 1.36 3.09 -7.78
N ILE A 53 0.80 4.24 -7.41
CA ILE A 53 1.10 5.53 -8.04
C ILE A 53 2.51 6.00 -7.68
N GLN A 54 2.97 5.76 -6.44
CA GLN A 54 4.33 6.08 -6.00
C GLN A 54 5.41 5.24 -6.72
N ALA A 55 5.06 4.04 -7.20
CA ALA A 55 5.96 3.19 -7.96
C ALA A 55 6.03 3.55 -9.46
N LEU A 56 5.04 4.29 -10.00
CA LEU A 56 5.02 4.67 -11.42
C LEU A 56 6.32 5.38 -11.87
N PRO A 57 6.90 6.33 -11.13
CA PRO A 57 8.15 6.99 -11.52
C PRO A 57 9.31 6.01 -11.76
N LEU A 58 9.36 4.87 -11.05
CA LEU A 58 10.39 3.86 -11.28
C LEU A 58 10.31 3.27 -12.69
N ILE A 59 9.10 3.13 -13.23
CA ILE A 59 8.84 2.61 -14.57
C ILE A 59 8.94 3.74 -15.60
N THR A 60 8.22 4.84 -15.38
CA THR A 60 8.08 5.92 -16.38
C THR A 60 9.35 6.73 -16.59
N SER A 61 10.30 6.71 -15.66
CA SER A 61 11.64 7.29 -15.84
C SER A 61 12.59 6.42 -16.66
N GLY A 62 12.24 5.16 -16.95
CA GLY A 62 13.13 4.18 -17.56
C GLY A 62 14.11 3.49 -16.59
N ALA A 63 14.09 3.86 -15.29
CA ALA A 63 14.98 3.25 -14.29
C ALA A 63 14.75 1.74 -14.15
N ALA A 64 13.50 1.28 -14.21
CA ALA A 64 13.18 -0.14 -14.17
C ALA A 64 13.83 -0.93 -15.32
N GLU A 65 13.81 -0.38 -16.53
CA GLU A 65 14.44 -0.99 -17.70
C GLU A 65 15.97 -0.96 -17.58
N ALA A 66 16.54 0.21 -17.27
CA ALA A 66 17.98 0.41 -17.15
C ALA A 66 18.63 -0.52 -16.10
N HIS A 67 17.91 -0.83 -15.03
CA HIS A 67 18.36 -1.71 -13.95
C HIS A 67 17.78 -3.13 -14.03
N ARG A 68 17.05 -3.48 -15.10
CA ARG A 68 16.43 -4.80 -15.31
C ARG A 68 15.56 -5.27 -14.13
N LEU A 69 14.76 -4.34 -13.60
CA LEU A 69 13.87 -4.61 -12.47
C LEU A 69 12.63 -5.38 -12.94
N GLY A 70 12.44 -6.57 -12.37
CA GLY A 70 11.31 -7.46 -12.67
C GLY A 70 10.10 -7.31 -11.74
N PRO A 71 9.08 -8.18 -11.89
CA PRO A 71 7.85 -8.16 -11.09
C PRO A 71 8.06 -8.16 -9.58
N GLU A 72 9.11 -8.83 -9.07
CA GLU A 72 9.40 -8.85 -7.63
C GLU A 72 9.85 -7.48 -7.08
N HIS A 73 10.60 -6.70 -7.87
CA HIS A 73 11.04 -5.36 -7.48
C HIS A 73 9.87 -4.38 -7.52
N LEU A 74 8.99 -4.52 -8.52
CA LEU A 74 7.77 -3.72 -8.63
C LEU A 74 6.79 -4.05 -7.50
N ALA A 75 6.65 -5.34 -7.15
CA ALA A 75 5.87 -5.76 -5.99
C ALA A 75 6.41 -5.13 -4.70
N LEU A 76 7.73 -5.16 -4.50
CA LEU A 76 8.39 -4.52 -3.36
C LEU A 76 8.12 -3.01 -3.32
N ALA A 77 8.28 -2.30 -4.44
CA ALA A 77 8.00 -0.86 -4.54
C ALA A 77 6.53 -0.50 -4.23
N CYS A 78 5.61 -1.43 -4.48
CA CYS A 78 4.17 -1.25 -4.27
C CYS A 78 3.67 -1.76 -2.91
N ALA A 79 4.49 -2.52 -2.17
CA ALA A 79 4.06 -3.25 -0.98
C ALA A 79 4.10 -2.41 0.29
N SER A 80 3.32 -2.85 1.28
CA SER A 80 3.56 -2.47 2.67
C SER A 80 4.51 -3.49 3.29
N HIS A 81 5.66 -3.03 3.78
CA HIS A 81 6.70 -3.92 4.31
C HIS A 81 6.49 -4.19 5.80
N GLN A 82 6.70 -5.44 6.21
CA GLN A 82 6.71 -5.85 7.63
C GLN A 82 8.12 -6.10 8.16
N GLY A 83 9.16 -5.90 7.34
CA GLY A 83 10.54 -6.20 7.72
C GLY A 83 10.91 -7.69 7.73
N ALA A 84 10.03 -8.57 7.24
CA ALA A 84 10.34 -9.99 7.02
C ALA A 84 11.51 -10.20 6.04
N ALA A 85 12.21 -11.34 6.14
CA ALA A 85 13.32 -11.73 5.27
C ALA A 85 13.02 -11.57 3.77
N ILE A 86 11.80 -11.94 3.34
CA ILE A 86 11.37 -11.78 1.94
C ILE A 86 11.45 -10.32 1.43
N HIS A 87 11.34 -9.34 2.33
CA HIS A 87 11.53 -7.92 2.04
C HIS A 87 13.00 -7.53 2.15
N THR A 88 13.64 -7.81 3.30
CA THR A 88 14.98 -7.30 3.63
C THR A 88 16.03 -7.88 2.71
N ASP A 89 15.98 -9.18 2.41
CA ASP A 89 16.96 -9.85 1.56
C ASP A 89 16.94 -9.27 0.13
N ARG A 90 15.74 -8.95 -0.38
CA ARG A 90 15.57 -8.32 -1.70
C ARG A 90 16.05 -6.88 -1.70
N VAL A 91 15.71 -6.10 -0.67
CA VAL A 91 16.22 -4.73 -0.53
C VAL A 91 17.74 -4.73 -0.47
N GLN A 92 18.35 -5.63 0.30
CA GLN A 92 19.80 -5.76 0.40
C GLN A 92 20.45 -6.14 -0.93
N SER A 93 19.90 -7.13 -1.64
CA SER A 93 20.38 -7.51 -2.97
C SER A 93 20.29 -6.35 -3.96
N TRP A 94 19.21 -5.55 -3.90
CA TRP A 94 19.02 -4.43 -4.79
C TRP A 94 19.98 -3.27 -4.47
N LEU A 95 20.19 -2.95 -3.18
CA LEU A 95 21.22 -2.00 -2.76
C LEU A 95 22.61 -2.40 -3.26
N ALA A 96 22.98 -3.67 -3.08
CA ALA A 96 24.26 -4.18 -3.55
C ALA A 96 24.43 -4.01 -5.06
N ALA A 97 23.38 -4.26 -5.86
CA ALA A 97 23.39 -4.04 -7.31
C ALA A 97 23.57 -2.57 -7.70
N LEU A 98 23.21 -1.63 -6.81
CA LEU A 98 23.43 -0.19 -6.96
C LEU A 98 24.78 0.27 -6.39
N GLY A 99 25.61 -0.64 -5.87
CA GLY A 99 26.85 -0.29 -5.16
C GLY A 99 26.58 0.43 -3.83
N LYS A 100 25.43 0.15 -3.21
CA LYS A 100 24.96 0.74 -1.94
C LYS A 100 24.88 -0.30 -0.83
N SER A 101 24.76 0.20 0.39
CA SER A 101 24.57 -0.59 1.61
C SER A 101 23.47 0.00 2.49
N ASP A 102 23.20 -0.63 3.63
CA ASP A 102 22.20 -0.14 4.60
C ASP A 102 22.54 1.27 5.10
N ASP A 103 23.83 1.62 5.19
CA ASP A 103 24.33 2.93 5.60
C ASP A 103 23.94 4.07 4.61
N ASP A 104 23.50 3.73 3.39
CA ASP A 104 23.01 4.72 2.43
C ASP A 104 21.57 5.17 2.70
N PHE A 105 20.83 4.50 3.60
CA PHE A 105 19.49 4.92 3.94
C PHE A 105 19.48 6.25 4.69
N ARG A 106 18.54 7.11 4.33
CA ARG A 106 18.32 8.41 4.99
C ARG A 106 17.29 8.35 6.11
N CYS A 107 16.83 7.16 6.45
CA CYS A 107 15.93 6.88 7.56
C CYS A 107 16.67 6.06 8.64
N GLY A 108 16.19 6.12 9.87
CA GLY A 108 16.69 5.26 10.94
C GLY A 108 16.17 3.83 10.82
N ALA A 109 16.74 2.93 11.62
CA ALA A 109 16.27 1.55 11.72
C ALA A 109 14.85 1.47 12.33
N GLN A 110 14.04 0.57 11.79
CA GLN A 110 12.71 0.24 12.32
C GLN A 110 12.70 -1.24 12.73
N ILE A 111 12.18 -1.54 13.93
CA ILE A 111 11.98 -2.92 14.37
C ILE A 111 10.95 -3.60 13.44
N PRO A 112 11.25 -4.78 12.88
CA PRO A 112 10.29 -5.54 12.07
C PRO A 112 8.98 -5.83 12.81
N ASN A 113 7.87 -5.78 12.08
CA ASN A 113 6.56 -6.27 12.58
C ASN A 113 6.39 -7.77 12.34
N ASP A 114 7.22 -8.35 11.47
CA ASP A 114 7.24 -9.79 11.26
C ASP A 114 7.80 -10.50 12.49
N LYS A 115 7.09 -11.52 12.97
CA LYS A 115 7.42 -12.20 14.24
C LYS A 115 8.65 -13.11 14.12
N ALA A 116 9.02 -13.49 12.90
CA ALA A 116 10.12 -14.41 12.62
C ALA A 116 11.40 -13.71 12.19
N ALA A 117 11.39 -12.38 12.09
CA ALA A 117 12.52 -11.55 11.68
C ALA A 117 13.61 -11.45 12.75
#